data_AF-A0A938PBC6-F1
#
_entry.id   AF-A0A938PBC6-F1
#
_cell.length_a   1.000
_cell.length_b   1.000
_cell.length_c   1.000
_cell.angle_alpha   90.00
_cell.angle_beta   90.00
_cell.angle_gamma   90.00
#
_symmetry.space_group_name_H-M   'P 1'
#
loop_
_entity.id
_entity.type
_entity.pdbx_description
1 polymer ?
#
loop_
_entity_poly.entity_id
_entity_poly.type
_entity_poly.pdbx_seq_one_letter_code
_entity_poly.pdbx_strand_id
1 'polypeptide(L)'
;MMHVRSGLKLLFISFAIVFLFGCKSEKEDPAKMISGGKLESKFEKLEGQDLLEEASLLLGEDVFFASLDFYIESKEKSLAVISTEVKNRTTYGVKFTLVEFTDDLAEVKFCTDFIDGIKETSDFGIREFPDINRTFLFYNSRSSFIGSSGGELFLYLFEIKTGELFTFYFFEENQKIKLELSKNLKETQNFLLRDWFLLEGQKVIPEISMHKGSELYVTK
;
A
#
# COMPACT_ATOMS: atom_id res chain seq x y z
N MET A 1 2.47 74.29 16.46
CA MET A 1 3.79 73.94 15.90
C MET A 1 3.73 72.46 15.53
N MET A 2 3.51 72.04 14.26
CA MET A 2 4.49 72.02 13.14
C MET A 2 5.89 71.67 13.64
N HIS A 3 6.64 70.67 13.17
CA HIS A 3 6.53 69.72 12.06
C HIS A 3 7.82 68.84 12.15
N VAL A 4 7.83 67.64 11.51
CA VAL A 4 9.02 67.07 10.79
C VAL A 4 10.11 66.43 11.70
N ARG A 5 10.74 65.27 11.47
CA ARG A 5 10.96 64.33 10.34
C ARG A 5 11.37 62.96 10.94
N SER A 6 10.83 61.83 10.47
CA SER A 6 11.50 60.84 9.58
C SER A 6 13.00 60.58 9.83
N GLY A 7 13.34 59.31 10.10
CA GLY A 7 14.72 58.84 10.26
C GLY A 7 14.83 57.33 10.50
N LEU A 8 14.52 56.56 9.45
CA LEU A 8 14.76 55.13 9.26
C LEU A 8 16.14 54.64 9.78
N LYS A 9 16.18 53.62 10.65
CA LYS A 9 17.26 52.61 10.68
C LYS A 9 16.73 51.22 11.07
N LEU A 10 16.83 50.30 10.11
CA LEU A 10 16.78 48.84 10.28
C LEU A 10 17.72 48.37 11.40
N LEU A 11 17.32 47.33 12.15
CA LEU A 11 17.97 46.01 12.26
C LEU A 11 17.50 45.32 13.56
N PHE A 12 16.79 44.19 13.44
CA PHE A 12 17.20 42.87 13.94
C PHE A 12 15.98 41.94 13.92
N ILE A 13 15.88 41.23 12.80
CA ILE A 13 15.25 39.92 12.69
C ILE A 13 16.04 38.98 13.60
N SER A 14 15.38 38.26 14.51
CA SER A 14 15.75 36.86 14.81
C SER A 14 14.77 36.20 15.79
N PHE A 15 14.34 35.02 15.37
CA PHE A 15 14.06 33.85 16.20
C PHE A 15 12.85 33.89 17.16
N ALA A 16 11.68 33.57 16.61
CA ALA A 16 10.78 32.60 17.22
C ALA A 16 9.77 32.08 16.17
N ILE A 17 10.26 31.48 15.08
CA ILE A 17 9.43 30.51 14.34
C ILE A 17 9.47 29.24 15.18
N VAL A 18 8.59 29.17 16.17
CA VAL A 18 8.26 27.89 16.80
C VAL A 18 7.54 27.10 15.72
N PHE A 19 8.30 26.20 15.11
CA PHE A 19 7.80 25.12 14.27
C PHE A 19 6.79 24.30 15.07
N LEU A 20 5.52 24.66 14.95
CA LEU A 20 4.42 23.71 15.12
C LEU A 20 4.32 22.90 13.83
N PHE A 21 5.33 22.07 13.57
CA PHE A 21 5.16 20.87 12.75
C PHE A 21 4.33 19.87 13.56
N GLY A 22 3.04 20.18 13.71
CA GLY A 22 2.05 19.14 13.84
C GLY A 22 1.84 18.61 12.44
N CYS A 23 2.36 17.42 12.14
CA CYS A 23 1.90 16.61 11.01
C CYS A 23 0.39 16.42 11.17
N LYS A 24 -0.38 17.35 10.60
CA LYS A 24 -1.77 17.14 10.28
C LYS A 24 -1.73 16.09 9.18
N SER A 25 -2.17 14.87 9.49
CA SER A 25 -2.52 13.89 8.48
C SER A 25 -3.58 14.55 7.59
N GLU A 26 -3.15 15.07 6.45
CA GLU A 26 -4.03 15.46 5.37
C GLU A 26 -4.67 14.14 4.92
N LYS A 27 -5.96 13.98 5.23
CA LYS A 27 -6.75 12.92 4.59
C LYS A 27 -6.72 13.26 3.10
N GLU A 28 -5.98 12.51 2.30
CA GLU A 28 -6.10 12.56 0.85
C GLU A 28 -7.58 12.37 0.48
N ASP A 29 -8.05 13.23 -0.42
CA ASP A 29 -9.41 13.28 -0.92
C ASP A 29 -9.70 11.99 -1.72
N PRO A 30 -10.65 11.13 -1.31
CA PRO A 30 -10.89 9.87 -1.99
C PRO A 30 -11.78 10.12 -3.21
N ALA A 31 -11.19 10.61 -4.31
CA ALA A 31 -11.64 10.40 -5.69
C ALA A 31 -10.84 11.31 -6.65
N LYS A 32 -9.71 10.82 -7.16
CA LYS A 32 -9.11 11.42 -8.36
C LYS A 32 -9.89 10.94 -9.57
N MET A 33 -10.70 11.82 -10.17
CA MET A 33 -11.39 11.54 -11.44
C MET A 33 -10.43 11.73 -12.62
N ILE A 34 -10.38 10.74 -13.51
CA ILE A 34 -9.54 10.75 -14.71
C ILE A 34 -10.45 10.56 -15.91
N SER A 35 -10.45 11.53 -16.84
CA SER A 35 -11.41 11.59 -17.95
C SER A 35 -10.87 11.02 -19.27
N GLY A 36 -11.71 10.25 -19.96
CA GLY A 36 -11.47 9.76 -21.33
C GLY A 36 -12.68 8.94 -21.81
N GLY A 37 -13.13 9.11 -23.05
CA GLY A 37 -14.35 8.41 -23.53
C GLY A 37 -14.23 6.88 -23.47
N LYS A 38 -15.33 6.14 -23.29
CA LYS A 38 -15.42 4.65 -23.27
C LYS A 38 -14.21 3.92 -22.67
N LEU A 39 -13.74 4.41 -21.52
CA LEU A 39 -12.55 3.93 -20.80
C LEU A 39 -12.65 2.44 -20.48
N GLU A 40 -13.79 1.99 -19.95
CA GLU A 40 -14.01 0.58 -19.60
C GLU A 40 -13.77 -0.35 -20.81
N SER A 41 -14.42 -0.08 -21.94
CA SER A 41 -14.29 -0.90 -23.15
C SER A 41 -12.88 -0.94 -23.76
N LYS A 42 -12.05 0.06 -23.42
CA LYS A 42 -10.63 0.07 -23.78
C LYS A 42 -9.88 -0.95 -22.94
N PHE A 43 -10.04 -0.90 -21.61
CA PHE A 43 -9.38 -1.79 -20.67
C PHE A 43 -9.81 -3.26 -20.82
N GLU A 44 -11.07 -3.53 -21.17
CA GLU A 44 -11.59 -4.90 -21.39
C GLU A 44 -10.86 -5.71 -22.47
N LYS A 45 -10.13 -5.04 -23.36
CA LYS A 45 -9.40 -5.69 -24.47
C LYS A 45 -7.91 -5.84 -24.19
N LEU A 46 -7.43 -5.29 -23.07
CA LEU A 46 -6.02 -5.29 -22.71
C LEU A 46 -5.72 -6.47 -21.80
N GLU A 47 -4.59 -7.12 -22.07
CA GLU A 47 -4.09 -8.21 -21.25
C GLU A 47 -2.57 -8.06 -21.08
N GLY A 48 -2.03 -8.69 -20.04
CA GLY A 48 -0.59 -8.74 -19.81
C GLY A 48 0.07 -7.35 -19.80
N GLN A 49 1.09 -7.18 -20.63
CA GLN A 49 1.90 -5.96 -20.66
C GLN A 49 1.10 -4.71 -21.09
N ASP A 50 0.18 -4.85 -22.05
CA ASP A 50 -0.61 -3.72 -22.54
C ASP A 50 -1.52 -3.16 -21.43
N LEU A 51 -2.04 -4.04 -20.56
CA LEU A 51 -2.83 -3.64 -19.40
C LEU A 51 -1.98 -2.88 -18.37
N LEU A 52 -0.75 -3.32 -18.12
CA LEU A 52 0.18 -2.65 -17.19
C LEU A 52 0.59 -1.26 -17.68
N GLU A 53 0.85 -1.12 -18.98
CA GLU A 53 1.22 0.15 -19.60
C GLU A 53 0.07 1.15 -19.52
N GLU A 54 -1.14 0.72 -19.87
CA GLU A 54 -2.32 1.59 -19.79
C GLU A 54 -2.66 1.96 -18.34
N ALA A 55 -2.56 1.02 -17.40
CA ALA A 55 -2.74 1.30 -15.97
C ALA A 55 -1.68 2.30 -15.45
N SER A 56 -0.42 2.18 -15.91
CA SER A 56 0.66 3.11 -15.56
C SER A 56 0.37 4.52 -16.10
N LEU A 57 -0.11 4.63 -17.34
CA LEU A 57 -0.51 5.91 -17.94
C LEU A 57 -1.67 6.55 -17.20
N LEU A 58 -2.67 5.74 -16.83
CA LEU A 58 -3.84 6.19 -16.08
C LEU A 58 -3.43 6.77 -14.71
N LEU A 59 -2.63 6.04 -13.95
CA LEU A 59 -2.28 6.40 -12.57
C LEU A 59 -1.12 7.40 -12.48
N GLY A 60 -0.23 7.42 -13.48
CA GLY A 60 1.04 8.14 -13.43
C GLY A 60 2.06 7.48 -12.50
N GLU A 61 1.99 6.15 -12.35
CA GLU A 61 2.81 5.34 -11.44
C GLU A 61 3.45 4.16 -12.19
N ASP A 62 4.52 3.56 -11.66
CA ASP A 62 5.10 2.32 -12.23
C ASP A 62 4.26 1.12 -11.76
N VAL A 63 3.32 0.70 -12.61
CA VAL A 63 2.44 -0.45 -12.36
C VAL A 63 3.14 -1.74 -12.76
N PHE A 64 3.20 -2.69 -11.83
CA PHE A 64 3.80 -4.01 -12.08
C PHE A 64 2.83 -5.18 -11.89
N PHE A 65 1.63 -4.91 -11.39
CA PHE A 65 0.51 -5.83 -11.41
C PHE A 65 -0.78 -5.08 -11.70
N ALA A 66 -1.61 -5.63 -12.57
CA ALA A 66 -2.94 -5.13 -12.83
C ALA A 66 -3.88 -6.30 -13.14
N SER A 67 -5.12 -6.21 -12.67
CA SER A 67 -6.18 -7.13 -13.06
C SER A 67 -7.51 -6.40 -13.14
N LEU A 68 -8.27 -6.73 -14.16
CA LEU A 68 -9.63 -6.26 -14.39
C LEU A 68 -10.63 -7.28 -13.81
N ASP A 69 -11.92 -6.98 -13.95
CA ASP A 69 -13.07 -7.84 -13.60
C ASP A 69 -13.38 -7.98 -12.11
N PHE A 70 -13.02 -6.97 -11.32
CA PHE A 70 -13.55 -6.82 -9.97
C PHE A 70 -14.83 -6.00 -9.97
N TYR A 71 -15.70 -6.28 -9.00
CA TYR A 71 -16.96 -5.56 -8.82
C TYR A 71 -17.06 -5.11 -7.36
N ILE A 72 -17.18 -3.80 -7.18
CA ILE A 72 -17.53 -3.19 -5.89
C ILE A 72 -19.07 -3.04 -5.87
N GLU A 73 -19.63 -2.48 -4.80
CA GLU A 73 -21.08 -2.32 -4.58
C GLU A 73 -21.86 -1.74 -5.78
N SER A 74 -21.20 -0.94 -6.62
CA SER A 74 -21.72 -0.32 -7.85
C SER A 74 -22.08 -1.30 -8.97
N LYS A 75 -21.56 -2.55 -8.93
CA LYS A 75 -21.55 -3.52 -10.05
C LYS A 75 -20.82 -3.05 -11.30
N GLU A 76 -20.07 -1.96 -11.22
CA GLU A 76 -19.20 -1.52 -12.29
C GLU A 76 -17.89 -2.30 -12.24
N LYS A 77 -17.28 -2.49 -13.42
CA LYS A 77 -15.96 -3.14 -13.49
C LYS A 77 -14.90 -2.26 -12.87
N SER A 78 -14.04 -2.90 -12.09
CA SER A 78 -12.92 -2.27 -11.40
C SER A 78 -11.60 -2.91 -11.80
N LEU A 79 -10.58 -2.05 -11.91
CA LEU A 79 -9.18 -2.39 -12.10
C LEU A 79 -8.47 -2.33 -10.74
N ALA A 80 -7.89 -3.45 -10.33
CA ALA A 80 -7.05 -3.51 -9.14
C ALA A 80 -5.57 -3.55 -9.55
N VAL A 81 -4.76 -2.71 -8.90
CA VAL A 81 -3.39 -2.40 -9.32
C VAL A 81 -2.43 -2.48 -8.15
N ILE A 82 -1.21 -2.96 -8.41
CA ILE A 82 -0.06 -2.77 -7.53
C ILE A 82 1.02 -1.97 -8.28
N SER A 83 1.41 -0.84 -7.71
CA SER A 83 2.46 0.04 -8.22
C SER A 83 3.65 0.14 -7.26
N THR A 84 4.79 0.60 -7.76
CA THR A 84 6.02 0.80 -6.97
C THR A 84 6.54 2.23 -7.09
N GLU A 85 7.25 2.72 -6.08
CA GLU A 85 7.96 4.00 -6.16
C GLU A 85 9.35 3.75 -6.77
N VAL A 86 9.62 4.42 -7.90
CA VAL A 86 10.94 4.39 -8.53
C VAL A 86 11.71 5.63 -8.10
N LYS A 87 12.71 5.45 -7.23
CA LYS A 87 13.58 6.54 -6.77
C LYS A 87 15.03 6.20 -7.04
N ASN A 88 15.71 7.01 -7.87
CA ASN A 88 17.14 6.86 -8.18
C ASN A 88 17.56 5.45 -8.65
N ARG A 89 16.72 4.79 -9.46
CA ARG A 89 16.89 3.39 -9.94
C ARG A 89 16.75 2.30 -8.87
N THR A 90 16.30 2.66 -7.67
CA THR A 90 15.83 1.71 -6.68
C THR A 90 14.31 1.70 -6.73
N THR A 91 13.71 0.51 -6.90
CA THR A 91 12.27 0.36 -6.71
C THR A 91 12.04 0.02 -5.25
N TYR A 92 11.36 0.92 -4.55
CA TYR A 92 11.03 0.74 -3.15
C TYR A 92 9.59 1.13 -2.95
N GLY A 93 8.95 0.52 -1.97
CA GLY A 93 7.55 0.80 -1.69
C GLY A 93 6.61 0.17 -2.69
N VAL A 94 5.44 -0.22 -2.18
CA VAL A 94 4.32 -0.73 -2.95
C VAL A 94 3.08 0.05 -2.60
N LYS A 95 2.20 0.22 -3.58
CA LYS A 95 0.92 0.89 -3.40
C LYS A 95 -0.17 0.06 -4.04
N PHE A 96 -1.26 -0.13 -3.32
CA PHE A 96 -2.46 -0.78 -3.82
C PHE A 96 -3.44 0.28 -4.25
N THR A 97 -3.96 0.16 -5.46
CA THR A 97 -4.95 1.09 -6.00
C THR A 97 -6.11 0.30 -6.61
N LEU A 98 -7.33 0.71 -6.30
CA LEU A 98 -8.55 0.20 -6.92
C LEU A 98 -9.23 1.34 -7.67
N VAL A 99 -9.42 1.14 -8.96
CA VAL A 99 -10.04 2.08 -9.87
C VAL A 99 -11.36 1.48 -10.37
N GLU A 100 -12.45 2.21 -10.25
CA GLU A 100 -13.72 1.85 -10.85
C GLU A 100 -13.90 2.63 -12.15
N PHE A 101 -14.38 1.96 -13.19
CA PHE A 101 -14.73 2.62 -14.44
C PHE A 101 -16.22 2.90 -14.49
N THR A 102 -16.55 4.07 -15.01
CA THR A 102 -17.86 4.39 -15.58
C THR A 102 -17.64 4.73 -17.05
N ASP A 103 -18.70 4.76 -17.86
CA ASP A 103 -18.63 4.93 -19.32
C ASP A 103 -17.58 5.96 -19.80
N ASP A 104 -17.41 7.10 -19.10
CA ASP A 104 -16.50 8.17 -19.50
C ASP A 104 -15.42 8.55 -18.45
N LEU A 105 -15.40 7.90 -17.29
CA LEU A 105 -14.52 8.29 -16.17
C LEU A 105 -13.92 7.07 -15.49
N ALA A 106 -12.66 7.20 -15.09
CA ALA A 106 -12.01 6.33 -14.12
C ALA A 106 -11.93 7.05 -12.77
N GLU A 107 -12.39 6.39 -11.71
CA GLU A 107 -12.39 6.92 -10.35
C GLU A 107 -11.56 6.02 -9.44
N VAL A 108 -10.56 6.59 -8.77
CA VAL A 108 -9.84 5.89 -7.70
C VAL A 108 -10.75 5.77 -6.49
N LYS A 109 -11.23 4.55 -6.19
CA LYS A 109 -12.08 4.27 -5.04
C LYS A 109 -11.27 4.09 -3.77
N PHE A 110 -10.15 3.40 -3.89
CA PHE A 110 -9.23 3.16 -2.78
C PHE A 110 -7.80 3.27 -3.27
N CYS A 111 -6.94 3.87 -2.46
CA CYS A 111 -5.52 3.72 -2.60
C CYS A 111 -4.86 3.72 -1.22
N THR A 112 -3.76 3.00 -1.11
CA THR A 112 -2.86 3.13 0.04
C THR A 112 -1.85 4.24 -0.23
N ASP A 113 -1.19 4.73 0.82
CA ASP A 113 0.13 5.35 0.64
C ASP A 113 1.11 4.29 0.10
N PHE A 114 2.29 4.73 -0.37
CA PHE A 114 3.39 3.79 -0.58
C PHE A 114 3.80 3.21 0.78
N ILE A 115 3.70 1.88 0.90
CA ILE A 115 4.12 1.11 2.08
C ILE A 115 5.35 0.28 1.75
N ASP A 116 6.13 -0.12 2.75
CA ASP A 116 7.42 -0.78 2.55
C ASP A 116 7.31 -2.05 1.69
N GLY A 117 8.21 -2.17 0.71
CA GLY A 117 8.22 -3.28 -0.23
C GLY A 117 9.33 -3.14 -1.28
N ILE A 118 9.58 -4.23 -1.99
CA ILE A 118 10.54 -4.34 -3.09
C ILE A 118 9.93 -5.15 -4.23
N LYS A 119 10.01 -4.66 -5.48
CA LYS A 119 9.36 -5.31 -6.64
C LYS A 119 10.12 -6.55 -7.09
N GLU A 120 11.45 -6.48 -7.13
CA GLU A 120 12.32 -7.43 -7.84
C GLU A 120 12.24 -8.87 -7.33
N THR A 121 11.99 -9.06 -6.03
CA THR A 121 11.90 -10.39 -5.42
C THR A 121 10.48 -10.76 -5.04
N SER A 122 9.49 -9.92 -5.31
CA SER A 122 8.16 -10.12 -4.76
C SER A 122 7.34 -11.21 -5.46
N ASP A 123 6.44 -11.82 -4.69
CA ASP A 123 5.28 -12.56 -5.20
C ASP A 123 4.05 -11.69 -5.03
N PHE A 124 3.15 -11.71 -5.99
CA PHE A 124 1.94 -10.90 -5.97
C PHE A 124 0.88 -11.49 -6.88
N GLY A 125 -0.36 -11.10 -6.65
CA GLY A 125 -1.47 -11.48 -7.49
C GLY A 125 -2.78 -11.46 -6.74
N ILE A 126 -3.69 -12.34 -7.14
CA ILE A 126 -5.04 -12.41 -6.58
C ILE A 126 -5.17 -13.64 -5.68
N ARG A 127 -5.79 -13.43 -4.51
CA ARG A 127 -6.16 -14.49 -3.60
C ARG A 127 -7.62 -14.40 -3.22
N GLU A 128 -8.33 -15.49 -3.48
CA GLU A 128 -9.70 -15.71 -3.05
C GLU A 128 -9.71 -16.57 -1.78
N PHE A 129 -10.54 -16.19 -0.82
CA PHE A 129 -10.86 -16.99 0.35
C PHE A 129 -12.36 -17.29 0.32
N PRO A 130 -12.78 -18.39 -0.36
CA PRO A 130 -14.19 -18.73 -0.53
C PRO A 130 -14.95 -18.87 0.79
N ASP A 131 -14.29 -19.39 1.82
CA ASP A 131 -14.87 -19.61 3.16
C ASP A 131 -15.32 -18.32 3.87
N ILE A 132 -14.78 -17.17 3.45
CA ILE A 132 -15.16 -15.84 3.97
C ILE A 132 -15.66 -14.90 2.87
N ASN A 133 -15.79 -15.37 1.62
CA ASN A 133 -16.24 -14.59 0.46
C ASN A 133 -15.47 -13.27 0.24
N ARG A 134 -14.15 -13.31 0.49
CA ARG A 134 -13.25 -12.16 0.32
C ARG A 134 -12.25 -12.44 -0.80
N THR A 135 -11.96 -11.42 -1.57
CA THR A 135 -10.95 -11.44 -2.64
C THR A 135 -9.95 -10.32 -2.36
N PHE A 136 -8.67 -10.66 -2.46
CA PHE A 136 -7.57 -9.78 -2.12
C PHE A 136 -6.59 -9.66 -3.28
N LEU A 137 -6.01 -8.48 -3.40
CA LEU A 137 -4.67 -8.37 -3.93
C LEU A 137 -3.70 -8.79 -2.83
N PHE A 138 -2.79 -9.72 -3.14
CA PHE A 138 -1.74 -10.11 -2.21
C PHE A 138 -0.38 -9.63 -2.72
N TYR A 139 0.50 -9.37 -1.75
CA TYR A 139 1.90 -9.07 -1.98
C TYR A 139 2.74 -9.78 -0.91
N ASN A 140 3.87 -10.33 -1.32
CA ASN A 140 4.86 -10.96 -0.47
C ASN A 140 6.24 -10.56 -0.96
N SER A 141 7.07 -9.91 -0.14
CA SER A 141 8.40 -9.46 -0.58
C SER A 141 9.35 -10.62 -0.94
N ARG A 142 9.05 -11.86 -0.50
CA ARG A 142 9.82 -13.12 -0.56
C ARG A 142 11.27 -13.08 -0.06
N SER A 143 11.83 -11.90 0.15
CA SER A 143 13.18 -11.68 0.61
C SER A 143 13.13 -10.99 1.97
N SER A 144 14.05 -11.44 2.82
CA SER A 144 14.68 -10.63 3.86
C SER A 144 15.22 -9.35 3.23
N PHE A 145 14.74 -8.17 3.65
CA PHE A 145 15.18 -6.90 3.06
C PHE A 145 16.71 -6.74 3.13
N ILE A 146 17.32 -6.26 2.04
CA ILE A 146 18.77 -6.21 1.86
C ILE A 146 19.38 -5.15 2.79
N GLY A 147 20.30 -5.58 3.66
CA GLY A 147 21.11 -4.68 4.50
C GLY A 147 20.74 -4.69 5.99
N SER A 148 19.59 -5.25 6.36
CA SER A 148 19.34 -5.65 7.74
C SER A 148 19.99 -7.01 7.96
N SER A 149 20.87 -7.13 8.94
CA SER A 149 21.53 -8.38 9.33
C SER A 149 20.57 -9.47 9.85
N GLY A 150 19.26 -9.31 9.62
CA GLY A 150 18.21 -10.11 10.25
C GLY A 150 16.87 -10.17 9.52
N GLY A 151 16.83 -9.83 8.24
CA GLY A 151 15.80 -10.26 7.32
C GLY A 151 14.36 -9.84 7.61
N GLU A 152 13.97 -8.72 7.03
CA GLU A 152 12.60 -8.23 7.06
C GLU A 152 11.73 -8.86 5.98
N LEU A 153 10.51 -9.27 6.33
CA LEU A 153 9.54 -9.83 5.40
C LEU A 153 8.23 -9.04 5.49
N PHE A 154 7.79 -8.53 4.34
CA PHE A 154 6.54 -7.78 4.20
C PHE A 154 5.51 -8.62 3.46
N LEU A 155 4.38 -8.88 4.13
CA LEU A 155 3.22 -9.56 3.54
C LEU A 155 1.99 -8.64 3.66
N TYR A 156 1.27 -8.49 2.57
CA TYR A 156 0.05 -7.67 2.51
C TYR A 156 -1.10 -8.43 1.84
N LEU A 157 -2.30 -8.21 2.37
CA LEU A 157 -3.56 -8.52 1.71
C LEU A 157 -4.40 -7.24 1.67
N PHE A 158 -4.72 -6.77 0.47
CA PHE A 158 -5.61 -5.63 0.25
C PHE A 158 -6.95 -6.14 -0.23
N GLU A 159 -8.00 -5.97 0.58
CA GLU A 159 -9.34 -6.45 0.25
C GLU A 159 -10.00 -5.54 -0.77
N ILE A 160 -10.34 -6.11 -1.93
CA ILE A 160 -10.87 -5.37 -3.06
C ILE A 160 -12.25 -4.75 -2.78
N LYS A 161 -13.10 -5.41 -2.00
CA LYS A 161 -14.48 -4.91 -1.74
C LYS A 161 -14.53 -3.73 -0.77
N THR A 162 -13.63 -3.69 0.20
CA THR A 162 -13.69 -2.73 1.32
C THR A 162 -12.54 -1.73 1.32
N GLY A 163 -11.48 -1.98 0.54
CA GLY A 163 -10.24 -1.23 0.61
C GLY A 163 -9.41 -1.50 1.87
N GLU A 164 -9.75 -2.50 2.68
CA GLU A 164 -9.02 -2.81 3.90
C GLU A 164 -7.66 -3.45 3.61
N LEU A 165 -6.60 -2.86 4.20
CA LEU A 165 -5.26 -3.43 4.17
C LEU A 165 -5.00 -4.26 5.44
N PHE A 166 -4.57 -5.51 5.24
CA PHE A 166 -4.08 -6.40 6.27
C PHE A 166 -2.57 -6.54 6.11
N THR A 167 -1.82 -6.30 7.17
CA THR A 167 -0.36 -6.30 7.15
C THR A 167 0.20 -7.33 8.11
N PHE A 168 1.20 -8.06 7.64
CA PHE A 168 2.01 -8.96 8.43
C PHE A 168 3.47 -8.66 8.12
N TYR A 169 4.15 -8.08 9.11
CA TYR A 169 5.53 -7.64 9.00
C TYR A 169 6.39 -8.39 10.00
N PHE A 170 7.39 -9.07 9.49
CA PHE A 170 8.39 -9.75 10.28
C PHE A 170 9.69 -8.97 10.20
N PHE A 171 10.39 -8.85 11.33
CA PHE A 171 11.71 -8.25 11.39
C PHE A 171 12.53 -8.80 12.55
N GLU A 172 13.85 -8.81 12.41
CA GLU A 172 14.74 -9.07 13.54
C GLU A 172 15.10 -7.77 14.27
N GLU A 173 14.92 -7.78 15.58
CA GLU A 173 15.36 -6.72 16.47
C GLU A 173 16.07 -7.33 17.68
N ASN A 174 17.31 -6.92 17.95
CA ASN A 174 18.11 -7.42 19.08
C ASN A 174 18.27 -8.95 19.10
N GLN A 175 18.56 -9.58 17.95
CA GLN A 175 18.69 -11.04 17.80
C GLN A 175 17.40 -11.83 18.10
N LYS A 176 16.27 -11.11 18.16
CA LYS A 176 14.95 -11.70 18.32
C LYS A 176 14.11 -11.34 17.12
N ILE A 177 13.41 -12.33 16.64
CA ILE A 177 12.42 -12.14 15.60
C ILE A 177 11.16 -11.55 16.23
N LYS A 178 10.63 -10.51 15.60
CA LYS A 178 9.39 -9.84 15.95
C LYS A 178 8.40 -9.91 14.81
N LEU A 179 7.13 -9.84 15.20
CA LEU A 179 6.00 -9.76 14.31
C LEU A 179 5.17 -8.54 14.64
N GLU A 180 4.80 -7.81 13.61
CA GLU A 180 3.77 -6.80 13.67
C GLU A 180 2.60 -7.18 12.77
N LEU A 181 1.39 -7.17 13.36
CA LEU A 181 0.13 -7.36 12.65
C LEU A 181 -0.66 -6.05 12.65
N SER A 182 -1.33 -5.76 11.54
CA SER A 182 -2.36 -4.73 11.50
C SER A 182 -3.47 -5.00 12.52
N LYS A 183 -4.14 -3.93 12.99
CA LYS A 183 -5.17 -4.02 14.04
C LYS A 183 -6.32 -4.95 13.66
N ASN A 184 -6.77 -4.89 12.40
CA ASN A 184 -7.83 -5.74 11.86
C ASN A 184 -7.46 -7.24 11.86
N LEU A 185 -6.19 -7.63 11.73
CA LEU A 185 -5.76 -9.04 11.86
C LEU A 185 -5.80 -9.56 13.30
N LYS A 186 -5.76 -8.68 14.30
CA LYS A 186 -5.82 -9.07 15.72
C LYS A 186 -7.25 -9.44 16.13
N GLU A 187 -8.24 -9.07 15.35
CA GLU A 187 -9.65 -9.40 15.59
C GLU A 187 -9.89 -10.92 15.45
N THR A 188 -10.77 -11.48 16.27
CA THR A 188 -10.93 -12.94 16.41
C THR A 188 -11.44 -13.62 15.14
N GLN A 189 -12.23 -12.92 14.34
CA GLN A 189 -12.87 -13.43 13.12
C GLN A 189 -11.91 -13.62 11.94
N ASN A 190 -10.72 -13.01 11.97
CA ASN A 190 -9.75 -13.06 10.87
C ASN A 190 -8.73 -14.19 11.04
N PHE A 191 -9.11 -15.29 11.71
CA PHE A 191 -8.20 -16.41 11.97
C PHE A 191 -7.66 -17.06 10.69
N LEU A 192 -8.49 -17.23 9.66
CA LEU A 192 -8.07 -17.77 8.36
C LEU A 192 -7.00 -16.89 7.68
N LEU A 193 -7.14 -15.56 7.79
CA LEU A 193 -6.16 -14.63 7.25
C LEU A 193 -4.84 -14.73 8.01
N ARG A 194 -4.90 -14.82 9.34
CA ARG A 194 -3.69 -15.04 10.17
C ARG A 194 -2.99 -16.34 9.79
N ASP A 195 -3.72 -17.44 9.68
CA ASP A 195 -3.15 -18.74 9.31
C ASP A 195 -2.50 -18.68 7.92
N TRP A 196 -3.14 -18.01 6.96
CA TRP A 196 -2.54 -17.78 5.64
C TRP A 196 -1.23 -16.98 5.74
N PHE A 197 -1.22 -15.86 6.46
CA PHE A 197 0.00 -15.07 6.63
C PHE A 197 1.14 -15.87 7.28
N LEU A 198 0.83 -16.72 8.26
CA LEU A 198 1.84 -17.61 8.85
C LEU A 198 2.39 -18.61 7.84
N LEU A 199 1.51 -19.26 7.07
CA LEU A 199 1.94 -20.24 6.08
C LEU A 199 2.80 -19.59 4.99
N GLU A 200 2.44 -18.39 4.53
CA GLU A 200 3.29 -17.64 3.60
C GLU A 200 4.61 -17.20 4.23
N GLY A 201 4.59 -16.76 5.49
CA GLY A 201 5.79 -16.42 6.25
C GLY A 201 6.75 -17.61 6.40
N GLN A 202 6.21 -18.79 6.73
CA GLN A 202 6.97 -20.04 6.90
C GLN A 202 7.64 -20.53 5.62
N LYS A 203 7.16 -20.14 4.44
CA LYS A 203 7.86 -20.45 3.18
C LYS A 203 9.19 -19.72 3.05
N VAL A 204 9.32 -18.56 3.69
CA VAL A 204 10.54 -17.74 3.69
C VAL A 204 11.36 -17.99 4.95
N ILE A 205 10.70 -18.13 6.09
CA ILE A 205 11.30 -18.27 7.42
C ILE A 205 10.64 -19.45 8.14
N PRO A 206 11.12 -20.69 7.90
CA PRO A 206 10.48 -21.92 8.37
C PRO A 206 10.25 -22.01 9.88
N GLU A 207 11.02 -21.28 10.67
CA GLU A 207 11.03 -21.33 12.13
C GLU A 207 9.93 -20.45 12.79
N ILE A 208 9.12 -19.73 12.00
CA ILE A 208 7.99 -18.93 12.51
C ILE A 208 6.89 -19.85 13.08
N SER A 209 6.41 -19.58 14.30
CA SER A 209 5.27 -20.32 14.89
C SER A 209 4.38 -19.47 15.82
N MET A 210 3.03 -19.54 15.66
CA MET A 210 2.05 -18.85 16.52
C MET A 210 1.70 -19.64 17.77
N HIS A 211 1.98 -19.05 18.93
CA HIS A 211 1.38 -19.46 20.20
C HIS A 211 0.20 -18.54 20.56
N LYS A 212 -0.75 -19.08 21.33
CA LYS A 212 -2.01 -18.41 21.71
C LYS A 212 -1.73 -17.02 22.33
N GLY A 213 -2.32 -15.98 21.75
CA GLY A 213 -2.34 -14.64 22.36
C GLY A 213 -1.47 -13.57 21.69
N SER A 214 -1.35 -13.58 20.37
CA SER A 214 -0.70 -12.53 19.55
C SER A 214 0.81 -12.36 19.69
N GLU A 215 1.49 -13.23 20.43
CA GLU A 215 2.94 -13.28 20.48
C GLU A 215 3.46 -14.46 19.64
N LEU A 216 4.13 -14.13 18.52
CA LEU A 216 4.92 -15.07 17.73
C LEU A 216 6.28 -15.27 18.41
N TYR A 217 6.69 -16.52 18.56
CA TYR A 217 8.05 -16.86 18.97
C TYR A 217 8.69 -17.72 17.87
N VAL A 218 9.94 -17.41 17.56
CA VAL A 218 10.78 -18.29 16.75
C VAL A 218 11.46 -19.28 17.66
N THR A 219 11.06 -20.54 17.53
CA THR A 219 11.75 -21.67 18.15
C THR A 219 12.98 -22.00 17.33
N LYS A 220 14.17 -21.72 17.88
CA LYS A 220 15.42 -22.33 17.43
C LYS A 220 15.49 -23.80 17.83
#